data_AF-A0A1S4ABN6-F1
#
_entry.id   AF-A0A1S4ABN6-F1
#
_cell.length_a   1.000
_cell.length_b   1.000
_cell.length_c   1.000
_cell.angle_alpha   90.00
_cell.angle_beta   90.00
_cell.angle_gamma   90.00
#
_symmetry.space_group_name_H-M   'P 1'
#
loop_
_entity.id
_entity.type
_entity.pdbx_description
1 polymer ?
#
loop_
_entity_poly.entity_id
_entity_poly.type
_entity_poly.pdbx_seq_one_letter_code
_entity_poly.pdbx_strand_id
1 'polypeptide(L)'
;MNDSPHKLQYLVLSPDGRVSQLEHVFIRGSKVRFMIIPDMLKNAPMFKRLEARIKGKGTSLGVGRGRAIAMRAKAQAAGRGAAPGRGVVPPVRR
;
A
#
# COMPACT_ATOMS: atom_id res chain seq x y z
N MET A 1 22.06 -41.87 20.09
CA MET A 1 21.29 -40.83 19.38
C MET A 1 22.29 -39.90 18.70
N ASN A 2 22.29 -39.84 17.36
CA ASN A 2 23.20 -38.99 16.57
C ASN A 2 22.52 -37.64 16.32
N ASP A 3 22.52 -36.76 17.31
CA ASP A 3 22.07 -35.38 17.13
C ASP A 3 23.28 -34.51 16.77
N SER A 4 23.77 -34.66 15.54
CA SER A 4 24.67 -33.64 14.97
C SER A 4 23.85 -32.38 14.76
N PRO A 5 24.21 -31.23 15.36
CA PRO A 5 23.46 -30.00 15.16
C PRO A 5 23.45 -29.68 13.66
N HIS A 6 22.26 -29.50 13.09
CA HIS A 6 22.12 -29.07 11.71
C HIS A 6 22.88 -27.75 11.52
N LYS A 7 24.02 -27.82 10.84
CA LYS A 7 24.86 -26.67 10.56
C LYS A 7 24.08 -25.71 9.67
N LEU A 8 23.75 -24.53 10.20
CA LEU A 8 23.15 -23.45 9.41
C LEU A 8 24.17 -22.99 8.39
N GLN A 9 23.90 -23.22 7.09
CA GLN A 9 24.73 -22.78 5.98
C GLN A 9 24.02 -21.66 5.23
N TYR A 10 24.73 -20.56 4.97
CA TYR A 10 24.23 -19.46 4.15
C TYR A 10 24.65 -19.67 2.69
N LEU A 11 23.71 -19.47 1.78
CA LEU A 11 23.95 -19.54 0.34
C LEU A 11 24.00 -18.12 -0.23
N VAL A 12 25.08 -17.79 -0.94
CA VAL A 12 25.21 -16.52 -1.67
C VAL A 12 25.16 -16.81 -3.16
N LEU A 13 24.20 -16.18 -3.84
CA LEU A 13 24.13 -16.17 -5.30
C LEU A 13 24.77 -14.89 -5.83
N SER A 14 25.82 -15.06 -6.61
CA SER A 14 26.50 -13.97 -7.29
C SER A 14 25.75 -13.55 -8.57
N PRO A 15 25.93 -12.31 -9.06
CA PRO A 15 25.26 -11.83 -10.28
C PRO A 15 25.54 -12.66 -11.53
N ASP A 16 26.67 -13.36 -11.56
CA ASP A 16 27.10 -14.29 -12.61
C ASP A 16 26.51 -15.70 -12.44
N GLY A 17 25.62 -15.90 -11.46
CA GLY A 17 24.93 -17.17 -11.20
C GLY A 17 25.72 -18.16 -10.35
N ARG A 18 26.93 -17.82 -9.90
CA ARG A 18 27.73 -18.72 -9.05
C ARG A 18 27.18 -18.75 -7.62
N VAL A 19 27.28 -19.92 -7.02
CA VAL A 19 26.74 -20.21 -5.70
C VAL A 19 27.89 -20.49 -4.73
N SER A 20 27.93 -19.76 -3.61
CA SER A 20 28.94 -19.91 -2.56
C SER A 20 28.29 -20.26 -1.22
N GLN A 21 28.86 -21.20 -0.48
CA GLN A 21 28.43 -21.58 0.86
C GLN A 21 29.30 -20.91 1.92
N LEU A 22 28.68 -20.26 2.89
CA LEU A 22 29.37 -19.56 3.98
C LEU A 22 28.76 -19.94 5.33
N GLU A 23 29.60 -20.06 6.36
CA GLU A 23 29.17 -20.43 7.71
C GLU A 23 28.72 -19.20 8.52
N HIS A 24 29.45 -18.09 8.43
CA HIS A 24 29.15 -16.83 9.11
C HIS A 24 29.18 -15.68 8.11
N VAL A 25 28.14 -14.84 8.13
CA VAL A 25 28.00 -13.69 7.22
C VAL A 25 27.47 -12.49 7.98
N PHE A 26 28.08 -11.32 7.77
CA PHE A 26 27.56 -10.03 8.21
C PHE A 26 27.43 -9.10 7.02
N ILE A 27 26.24 -8.53 6.82
CA ILE A 27 25.97 -7.58 5.76
C ILE A 27 25.67 -6.22 6.39
N ARG A 28 26.40 -5.18 5.98
CA ARG A 28 26.12 -3.81 6.40
C ARG A 28 24.73 -3.40 5.90
N GLY A 29 23.88 -2.90 6.80
CA GLY A 29 22.49 -2.53 6.49
C GLY A 29 22.33 -1.57 5.30
N SER A 30 23.24 -0.60 5.13
CA SER A 30 23.19 0.35 4.00
C SER A 30 23.43 -0.28 2.62
N LYS A 31 23.85 -1.55 2.55
CA LYS A 31 24.02 -2.29 1.30
C LYS A 31 22.82 -3.19 0.97
N VAL A 32 21.85 -3.35 1.88
CA VAL A 32 20.67 -4.19 1.65
C VAL A 32 19.60 -3.40 0.91
N ARG A 33 19.09 -3.96 -0.19
CA ARG A 33 18.02 -3.35 -1.00
C ARG A 33 16.62 -3.79 -0.57
N PHE A 34 16.44 -5.09 -0.35
CA PHE A 34 15.21 -5.70 0.14
C PHE A 34 15.53 -7.01 0.85
N MET A 35 14.58 -7.52 1.63
CA MET A 35 14.68 -8.81 2.32
C MET A 35 13.41 -9.61 2.04
N ILE A 36 13.56 -10.93 1.89
CA ILE A 36 12.44 -11.86 1.85
C ILE A 36 12.26 -12.37 3.28
N ILE A 37 11.04 -12.22 3.80
CA ILE A 37 10.69 -12.56 5.17
C ILE A 37 9.78 -13.80 5.11
N PRO A 38 9.88 -14.76 6.06
CA PRO A 38 8.99 -15.91 6.11
C PRO A 38 7.52 -15.50 6.10
N ASP A 39 6.71 -16.24 5.34
CA ASP A 39 5.28 -15.98 5.22
C ASP A 39 4.52 -16.15 6.56
N MET A 40 5.09 -16.91 7.50
CA MET A 40 4.61 -17.03 8.88
C MET A 40 4.45 -15.67 9.59
N LEU A 41 5.26 -14.68 9.21
CA LEU A 41 5.20 -13.35 9.82
C LEU A 41 4.15 -12.43 9.19
N LYS A 42 3.44 -12.86 8.15
CA LYS A 42 2.41 -12.03 7.47
C LYS A 42 1.34 -11.51 8.43
N ASN A 43 0.92 -12.33 9.39
CA ASN A 43 -0.13 -12.00 10.36
C ASN A 43 0.40 -11.30 11.62
N ALA A 44 1.72 -11.18 11.78
CA ALA A 44 2.31 -10.58 12.97
C ALA A 44 1.96 -9.08 13.07
N PRO A 45 1.76 -8.53 14.29
CA PRO A 45 1.32 -7.15 14.46
C PRO A 45 2.27 -6.12 13.83
N MET A 46 3.54 -6.46 13.69
CA MET A 46 4.57 -5.61 13.06
C MET A 46 4.29 -5.33 11.56
N PHE A 47 3.63 -6.25 10.85
CA PHE A 47 3.42 -6.13 9.39
C PHE A 47 2.09 -5.47 9.00
N LYS A 48 1.13 -5.32 9.92
CA LYS A 48 -0.20 -4.72 9.64
C LYS A 48 -0.11 -3.30 9.05
N ARG A 49 0.79 -2.47 9.59
CA ARG A 49 1.02 -1.10 9.08
C ARG A 49 1.68 -1.10 7.70
N LEU A 50 2.52 -2.11 7.43
CA LEU A 50 3.17 -2.27 6.14
C LEU A 50 2.15 -2.66 5.07
N GLU A 51 1.23 -3.58 5.36
CA GLU A 51 0.15 -3.96 4.44
C GLU A 51 -0.72 -2.77 4.03
N ALA A 52 -1.13 -1.93 4.99
CA ALA A 52 -1.89 -0.71 4.70
C ALA A 52 -1.12 0.27 3.81
N ARG A 53 0.21 0.37 4.01
CA ARG A 53 1.10 1.20 3.17
C ARG A 53 1.29 0.65 1.77
N ILE A 54 1.44 -0.68 1.63
CA ILE A 54 1.61 -1.36 0.34
C ILE A 54 0.29 -1.31 -0.45
N LYS A 55 -0.82 -1.76 0.16
CA LYS A 55 -2.15 -1.80 -0.48
C LYS A 55 -2.72 -0.41 -0.74
N GLY A 56 -2.46 0.55 0.14
CA GLY A 56 -2.88 1.95 -0.03
C GLY A 56 -2.15 2.70 -1.15
N LYS A 57 -0.98 2.22 -1.59
CA LYS A 57 -0.19 2.84 -2.66
C LYS A 57 -0.74 2.58 -4.06
N GLY A 58 -1.58 1.56 -4.24
CA GLY A 58 -2.20 1.19 -5.53
C GLY A 58 -3.56 1.81 -5.83
N THR A 59 -4.17 2.60 -4.93
CA THR A 59 -5.53 3.14 -5.15
C THR A 59 -5.73 4.58 -4.66
N SER A 60 -4.78 5.18 -3.96
CA SER A 60 -5.02 6.50 -3.32
C SER A 60 -4.19 7.67 -3.84
N LEU A 61 -3.24 7.47 -4.77
CA LEU A 61 -2.44 8.58 -5.32
C LEU A 61 -3.15 9.45 -6.37
N GLY A 62 -4.47 9.31 -6.55
CA GLY A 62 -5.25 10.17 -7.45
C GLY A 62 -6.75 10.24 -7.16
N VAL A 63 -7.34 9.24 -6.51
CA VAL A 63 -8.81 9.16 -6.36
C VAL A 63 -9.30 9.54 -4.96
N GLY A 64 -8.50 9.40 -3.89
CA GLY A 64 -8.96 9.64 -2.52
C GLY A 64 -9.08 11.11 -2.14
N ARG A 65 -8.00 11.89 -2.32
CA ARG A 65 -7.99 13.33 -2.00
C ARG A 65 -8.77 14.17 -3.01
N GLY A 66 -8.56 13.92 -4.31
CA GLY A 66 -9.27 14.65 -5.38
C GLY A 66 -10.78 14.49 -5.28
N ARG A 67 -11.27 13.27 -5.01
CA ARG A 67 -12.70 13.02 -4.84
C ARG A 67 -13.26 13.61 -3.55
N ALA A 68 -12.53 13.54 -2.44
CA ALA A 68 -12.97 14.18 -1.20
C ALA A 68 -13.04 15.72 -1.32
N ILE A 69 -12.07 16.34 -2.00
CA ILE A 69 -12.07 17.77 -2.30
C ILE A 69 -13.21 18.12 -3.26
N ALA A 70 -13.40 17.36 -4.34
CA ALA A 70 -14.49 17.59 -5.29
C ALA A 70 -15.87 17.40 -4.65
N MET A 71 -16.05 16.39 -3.79
CA MET A 71 -17.29 16.17 -3.05
C MET A 71 -17.56 17.29 -2.04
N ARG A 72 -16.52 17.77 -1.35
CA ARG A 72 -16.64 18.93 -0.44
C ARG A 72 -16.95 20.22 -1.19
N ALA A 73 -16.33 20.45 -2.34
CA ALA A 73 -16.61 21.58 -3.22
C ALA A 73 -18.05 21.50 -3.77
N LYS A 74 -18.51 20.32 -4.19
CA LYS A 74 -19.89 20.10 -4.65
C LYS A 74 -20.92 20.29 -3.53
N ALA A 75 -20.62 19.82 -2.31
CA ALA A 75 -21.47 20.04 -1.15
C ALA A 75 -21.52 21.52 -0.73
N GLN A 76 -20.40 22.24 -0.82
CA GLN A 76 -20.36 23.69 -0.59
C GLN A 76 -21.12 24.47 -1.67
N ALA A 77 -21.06 24.04 -2.94
CA ALA A 77 -21.84 24.61 -4.03
C ALA A 77 -23.35 24.32 -3.86
N ALA A 78 -23.73 23.11 -3.43
CA ALA A 78 -25.11 22.77 -3.12
C ALA A 78 -25.66 23.51 -1.88
N GLY A 79 -24.81 23.91 -0.95
CA GLY A 79 -25.17 24.69 0.24
C GLY A 79 -25.37 26.19 -0.02
N ARG A 80 -24.99 26.71 -1.20
CA ARG A 80 -25.30 28.09 -1.63
C ARG A 80 -26.45 28.06 -2.64
N GLY A 81 -27.64 27.74 -2.15
CA GLY A 81 -28.91 28.19 -2.72
C GLY A 81 -29.19 27.81 -4.18
N ALA A 82 -29.34 26.52 -4.47
CA ALA A 82 -30.27 26.11 -5.52
C ALA A 82 -31.67 26.10 -4.88
N ALA A 83 -32.46 27.15 -5.12
CA ALA A 83 -33.82 27.27 -4.62
C ALA A 83 -34.66 26.05 -5.05
N PRO A 84 -35.35 25.37 -4.13
CA PRO A 84 -36.34 24.37 -4.50
C PRO A 84 -37.53 25.10 -5.14
N GLY A 85 -37.99 24.59 -6.28
CA GLY A 85 -38.86 25.29 -7.20
C GLY A 85 -40.12 25.91 -6.60
N ARG A 86 -40.52 27.04 -7.19
CA ARG A 86 -41.89 27.54 -7.11
C ARG A 86 -42.30 28.16 -8.46
N GLY A 87 -43.18 27.45 -9.16
CA GLY A 87 -44.12 27.99 -10.14
C GLY A 87 -43.58 28.32 -11.53
N VAL A 88 -43.50 27.33 -12.42
CA VAL A 88 -43.67 27.60 -13.86
C VAL A 88 -45.17 27.64 -14.12
N VAL A 89 -45.71 28.84 -14.32
CA VAL A 89 -47.06 29.04 -14.88
C VAL A 89 -46.91 29.02 -16.40
N PRO A 90 -47.55 28.10 -17.15
CA PRO A 90 -47.43 28.10 -18.60
C PRO A 90 -48.22 29.30 -19.18
N PRO A 91 -47.70 30.01 -20.20
CA PRO A 91 -48.45 31.09 -20.83
C PRO A 91 -49.61 30.52 -21.65
N VAL A 92 -50.84 30.90 -21.28
CA VAL A 92 -52.04 30.66 -22.09
C VAL A 92 -52.00 31.64 -23.27
N ARG A 93 -51.91 31.10 -24.48
CA ARG A 93 -52.00 31.84 -25.74
C ARG A 93 -53.47 32.26 -25.96
N ARG A 94 -53.73 33.57 -26.08
CA ARG A 94 -54.88 34.12 -26.80
C ARG A 94 -54.36 34.93 -27.97
#